data_AF-A0A7K1KCC9-F1
#
_entry.id   AF-A0A7K1KCC9-F1
#
_cell.length_a   1.000
_cell.length_b   1.000
_cell.length_c   1.000
_cell.angle_alpha   90.00
_cell.angle_beta   90.00
_cell.angle_gamma   90.00
#
_symmetry.space_group_name_H-M   'P 1'
#
loop_
_entity.id
_entity.type
_entity.pdbx_description
1 polymer ?
#
loop_
_entity_poly.entity_id
_entity_poly.type
_entity_poly.pdbx_seq_one_letter_code
_entity_poly.pdbx_strand_id
1 'polypeptide(L)'
;MFQAAVDFAPGSPVHAEVMAIGCTNLHMHPNAVEIVYVLRGQLHVRVSCEAFDLEPGDYAVINRRDPHYLEGSPDNVTAVLHFDLAAFDDVDPFAQCIVFACESFDLARYRRQEALLRGLLLGLIEDAVPAAEGPPPPGARDKSDELIRLLCTGYSLEHYYNRDASINAGRREKFLTIFRYLVDHASQRDVLELIAAEQHYSKSYISHLVKEVCAVSFSDLLAFLRVASSERPLLTTDGTVHEISAACGFSDLKYFTRSFVDWFHQSPTEYRRSLRPKMLRDNEISAISGHEALRLVGEHRRRVASPDEGPKLSITPLLLKNLGSRTDLFDAIRARPAEPGPPATAKSRQTLSATKHLVPIRVDKADLDAGYLIDGLASFDQINTKPCLVVEYGTKAATAALVETLATRLSRASVSDPVIWLAYRAVHDRVGVDEVVAYAATELSLAVQPILMP
;
A
#
# COMPACT_ATOMS: atom_id res chain seq x y z
N MET A 1 -11.47 9.53 -20.25
CA MET A 1 -11.50 10.30 -18.98
C MET A 1 -11.09 9.42 -17.80
N PHE A 2 -11.77 8.29 -17.52
CA PHE A 2 -11.34 7.38 -16.45
C PHE A 2 -10.17 6.45 -16.83
N GLN A 3 -10.05 6.03 -18.08
CA GLN A 3 -8.85 5.32 -18.56
C GLN A 3 -7.98 6.32 -19.31
N ALA A 4 -6.72 6.42 -18.90
CA ALA A 4 -5.69 7.23 -19.52
C ALA A 4 -4.57 6.30 -19.97
N ALA A 5 -4.59 5.85 -21.22
CA ALA A 5 -3.47 5.09 -21.76
C ALA A 5 -2.27 6.02 -21.88
N VAL A 6 -1.09 5.54 -21.48
CA VAL A 6 0.16 6.29 -21.63
C VAL A 6 0.71 6.03 -23.02
N ASP A 7 1.02 7.09 -23.75
CA ASP A 7 1.63 7.03 -25.07
C ASP A 7 3.15 7.03 -24.92
N PHE A 8 3.76 5.86 -25.14
CA PHE A 8 5.20 5.68 -25.08
C PHE A 8 5.86 6.04 -26.42
N ALA A 9 6.99 6.77 -26.35
CA ALA A 9 7.77 7.08 -27.55
C ALA A 9 8.30 5.79 -28.20
N PRO A 10 8.40 5.71 -29.54
CA PRO A 10 8.90 4.52 -30.21
C PRO A 10 10.26 4.06 -29.67
N GLY A 11 10.33 2.82 -29.21
CA GLY A 11 11.56 2.22 -28.65
C GLY A 11 11.89 2.64 -27.21
N SER A 12 11.05 3.45 -26.55
CA SER A 12 11.20 3.79 -25.13
C SER A 12 10.04 3.19 -24.32
N PRO A 13 10.30 2.21 -23.43
CA PRO A 13 9.26 1.62 -22.58
C PRO A 13 8.94 2.48 -21.34
N VAL A 14 9.57 3.66 -21.24
CA VAL A 14 9.44 4.58 -20.13
C VAL A 14 9.10 5.97 -20.66
N HIS A 15 8.17 6.62 -19.98
CA HIS A 15 7.85 8.02 -20.13
C HIS A 15 8.04 8.69 -18.77
N ALA A 16 8.63 9.89 -18.73
CA ALA A 16 8.78 10.64 -17.49
C ALA A 16 8.66 12.14 -17.76
N GLU A 17 7.98 12.84 -16.86
CA GLU A 17 7.75 14.28 -16.95
C GLU A 17 7.82 14.92 -15.56
N VAL A 18 8.26 16.17 -15.48
CA VAL A 18 8.23 16.99 -14.26
C VAL A 18 7.22 18.12 -14.43
N MET A 19 6.23 18.16 -13.55
CA MET A 19 5.08 19.04 -13.68
C MET A 19 4.68 19.63 -12.32
N ALA A 20 4.06 20.81 -12.35
CA ALA A 20 3.33 21.33 -11.20
C ALA A 20 1.90 20.78 -11.22
N ILE A 21 1.53 20.07 -10.17
CA ILE A 21 0.23 19.40 -10.05
C ILE A 21 -0.59 20.15 -9.01
N GLY A 22 -1.63 20.86 -9.46
CA GLY A 22 -2.70 21.33 -8.59
C GLY A 22 -3.67 20.19 -8.29
N CYS A 23 -4.24 19.59 -9.35
CA CYS A 23 -4.98 18.34 -9.23
C CYS A 23 -5.06 17.56 -10.54
N THR A 24 -5.34 16.26 -10.45
CA THR A 24 -5.71 15.41 -11.59
C THR A 24 -7.15 14.94 -11.44
N ASN A 25 -7.83 14.63 -12.53
CA ASN A 25 -9.05 13.86 -12.49
C ASN A 25 -8.78 12.44 -11.96
N LEU A 26 -9.82 11.77 -11.48
CA LEU A 26 -9.75 10.35 -11.10
C LEU A 26 -9.66 9.49 -12.36
N HIS A 27 -8.54 8.79 -12.52
CA HIS A 27 -8.24 7.97 -13.69
C HIS A 27 -7.43 6.73 -13.30
N MET A 28 -7.18 5.85 -14.27
CA MET A 28 -6.29 4.70 -14.14
C MET A 28 -5.50 4.51 -15.43
N HIS A 29 -4.29 3.97 -15.31
CA HIS A 29 -3.47 3.58 -16.45
C HIS A 29 -3.67 2.10 -16.77
N PRO A 30 -4.24 1.74 -17.94
CA PRO A 30 -4.49 0.34 -18.29
C PRO A 30 -3.24 -0.41 -18.75
N ASN A 31 -2.22 0.33 -19.23
CA ASN A 31 -1.02 -0.17 -19.89
C ASN A 31 0.29 0.23 -19.17
N ALA A 32 0.22 0.96 -18.06
CA ALA A 32 1.42 1.42 -17.36
C ALA A 32 1.30 1.28 -15.85
N VAL A 33 2.43 1.01 -15.21
CA VAL A 33 2.63 1.35 -13.80
C VAL A 33 3.10 2.80 -13.73
N GLU A 34 2.55 3.55 -12.78
CA GLU A 34 2.95 4.94 -12.51
C GLU A 34 3.82 5.00 -11.25
N ILE A 35 4.83 5.86 -11.26
CA ILE A 35 5.62 6.23 -10.09
C ILE A 35 5.57 7.74 -9.96
N VAL A 36 5.05 8.21 -8.83
CA VAL A 36 5.09 9.63 -8.47
C VAL A 36 6.27 9.89 -7.55
N TYR A 37 6.99 11.00 -7.76
CA TYR A 37 8.11 11.44 -6.94
C TYR A 37 7.99 12.94 -6.66
N VAL A 38 7.82 13.32 -5.39
CA VAL A 38 7.62 14.73 -5.02
C VAL A 38 8.96 15.47 -4.92
N LEU A 39 9.11 16.53 -5.69
CA LEU A 39 10.30 17.39 -5.74
C LEU A 39 10.15 18.68 -4.90
N ARG A 40 8.92 19.21 -4.80
CA ARG A 40 8.60 20.39 -3.99
C ARG A 40 7.13 20.37 -3.57
N GLY A 41 6.80 21.03 -2.47
CA GLY A 41 5.44 21.11 -1.94
C GLY A 41 4.99 19.79 -1.32
N GLN A 42 3.69 19.54 -1.32
CA GLN A 42 3.07 18.30 -0.85
C GLN A 42 2.17 17.74 -1.95
N LEU A 43 2.00 16.42 -1.98
CA LEU A 43 1.10 15.74 -2.90
C LEU A 43 0.20 14.77 -2.11
N HIS A 44 -1.09 15.08 -2.05
CA HIS A 44 -2.10 14.14 -1.61
C HIS A 44 -2.40 13.17 -2.75
N VAL A 45 -2.30 11.87 -2.47
CA VAL A 45 -2.52 10.80 -3.42
C VAL A 45 -3.66 9.94 -2.89
N ARG A 46 -4.69 9.74 -3.70
CA ARG A 46 -5.73 8.74 -3.44
C ARG A 46 -5.64 7.65 -4.49
N VAL A 47 -5.48 6.39 -4.07
CA VAL A 47 -5.43 5.20 -4.93
C VAL A 47 -6.48 4.20 -4.43
N SER A 48 -7.52 3.98 -5.23
CA SER A 48 -8.68 3.15 -4.92
C SER A 48 -9.31 3.54 -3.56
N CYS A 49 -9.20 2.67 -2.56
CA CYS A 49 -9.70 2.86 -1.20
C CYS A 49 -8.70 3.55 -0.25
N GLU A 50 -7.45 3.75 -0.66
CA GLU A 50 -6.37 4.28 0.18
C GLU A 50 -6.07 5.74 -0.17
N ALA A 51 -5.63 6.51 0.83
CA ALA A 51 -5.18 7.89 0.64
C ALA A 51 -4.02 8.24 1.58
N PHE A 52 -3.07 9.05 1.08
CA PHE A 52 -1.84 9.38 1.80
C PHE A 52 -1.19 10.65 1.22
N ASP A 53 -0.32 11.27 2.01
CA ASP A 53 0.40 12.47 1.62
C ASP A 53 1.89 12.17 1.41
N LEU A 54 2.43 12.71 0.31
CA LEU A 54 3.84 12.63 -0.05
C LEU A 54 4.50 13.99 0.12
N GLU A 55 5.70 13.98 0.69
CA GLU A 55 6.54 15.17 0.92
C GLU A 55 7.77 15.16 0.02
N PRO A 56 8.53 16.27 -0.07
CA PRO A 56 9.69 16.35 -0.96
C PRO A 56 10.74 15.26 -0.67
N GLY A 57 10.88 14.31 -1.60
CA GLY A 57 11.80 13.17 -1.54
C GLY A 57 11.10 11.83 -1.40
N ASP A 58 9.80 11.84 -1.15
CA ASP A 58 8.95 10.66 -1.16
C ASP A 58 8.55 10.25 -2.57
N TYR A 59 8.36 8.95 -2.74
CA TYR A 59 7.85 8.34 -3.96
C TYR A 59 6.94 7.16 -3.64
N ALA A 60 6.00 6.91 -4.53
CA ALA A 60 5.07 5.78 -4.43
C ALA A 60 4.83 5.18 -5.82
N VAL A 61 4.71 3.84 -5.85
CA VAL A 61 4.29 3.09 -7.04
C VAL A 61 2.78 2.94 -7.01
N ILE A 62 2.12 3.31 -8.12
CA ILE A 62 0.69 3.15 -8.36
C ILE A 62 0.54 2.05 -9.41
N ASN A 63 -0.14 0.95 -9.05
CA ASN A 63 -0.21 -0.21 -9.94
C ASN A 63 -1.10 0.05 -11.15
N ARG A 64 -0.83 -0.72 -12.20
CA ARG A 64 -1.64 -0.72 -13.42
C ARG A 64 -3.09 -1.06 -13.07
N ARG A 65 -4.01 -0.27 -13.60
CA ARG A 65 -5.47 -0.36 -13.36
C ARG A 65 -5.94 0.05 -11.96
N ASP A 66 -5.08 0.57 -11.09
CA ASP A 66 -5.54 1.19 -9.85
C ASP A 66 -6.09 2.60 -10.15
N PRO A 67 -7.37 2.87 -9.84
CA PRO A 67 -7.93 4.20 -9.99
C PRO A 67 -7.29 5.16 -8.99
N HIS A 68 -6.83 6.32 -9.43
CA HIS A 68 -6.18 7.29 -8.57
C HIS A 68 -6.41 8.73 -9.03
N TYR A 69 -6.27 9.65 -8.08
CA TYR A 69 -6.12 11.07 -8.36
C TYR A 69 -5.06 11.68 -7.45
N LEU A 70 -4.50 12.80 -7.91
CA LEU A 70 -3.50 13.57 -7.18
C LEU A 70 -4.05 14.97 -6.87
N GLU A 71 -3.68 15.52 -5.72
CA GLU A 71 -3.96 16.90 -5.31
C GLU A 71 -2.70 17.49 -4.66
N GLY A 72 -2.10 18.49 -5.29
CA GLY A 72 -0.87 19.11 -4.80
C GLY A 72 -1.12 20.42 -4.06
N SER A 73 -0.16 20.78 -3.21
CA SER A 73 -0.09 22.14 -2.66
C SER A 73 0.16 23.17 -3.78
N PRO A 74 -0.13 24.48 -3.55
CA PRO A 74 0.07 25.51 -4.57
C PRO A 74 1.49 25.62 -5.16
N ASP A 75 2.51 25.16 -4.42
CA ASP A 75 3.91 25.14 -4.82
C ASP A 75 4.41 23.75 -5.27
N ASN A 76 3.50 22.78 -5.40
CA ASN A 76 3.81 21.39 -5.73
C ASN A 76 4.58 21.29 -7.05
N VAL A 77 5.64 20.48 -7.03
CA VAL A 77 6.30 19.99 -8.23
C VAL A 77 6.55 18.50 -8.03
N THR A 78 6.07 17.70 -8.97
CA THR A 78 6.12 16.24 -8.92
C THR A 78 6.66 15.71 -10.24
N ALA A 79 7.59 14.76 -10.16
CA ALA A 79 7.96 13.95 -11.31
C ALA A 79 7.02 12.74 -11.39
N VAL A 80 6.47 12.49 -12.57
CA VAL A 80 5.62 11.33 -12.85
C VAL A 80 6.34 10.47 -13.87
N LEU A 81 6.52 9.19 -13.56
CA LEU A 81 7.13 8.21 -14.44
C LEU A 81 6.14 7.10 -14.74
N HIS A 82 6.05 6.71 -16.00
CA HIS A 82 5.25 5.58 -16.45
C HIS A 82 6.13 4.51 -17.06
N PHE A 83 5.81 3.24 -16.79
CA PHE A 83 6.52 2.08 -17.31
C PHE A 83 5.56 1.13 -18.03
N ASP A 84 5.82 0.84 -19.30
CA ASP A 84 5.15 -0.25 -20.01
C ASP A 84 5.76 -1.58 -19.58
N LEU A 85 5.09 -2.26 -18.65
CA LEU A 85 5.56 -3.53 -18.11
C LEU A 85 5.69 -4.64 -19.16
N ALA A 86 5.00 -4.56 -20.31
CA ALA A 86 5.11 -5.55 -21.37
C ALA A 86 6.50 -5.54 -22.04
N ALA A 87 7.20 -4.41 -21.96
CA ALA A 87 8.55 -4.28 -22.52
C ALA A 87 9.65 -4.81 -21.59
N PHE A 88 9.29 -5.42 -20.46
CA PHE A 88 10.23 -5.95 -19.45
C PHE A 88 10.03 -7.45 -19.19
N ASP A 89 9.36 -8.18 -20.10
CA ASP A 89 9.20 -9.64 -20.01
C ASP A 89 10.55 -10.39 -19.99
N ASP A 90 11.60 -9.80 -20.54
CA ASP A 90 12.98 -10.29 -20.51
C ASP A 90 13.67 -10.05 -19.15
N VAL A 91 13.20 -9.06 -18.38
CA VAL A 91 13.67 -8.77 -17.01
C VAL A 91 12.97 -9.69 -16.01
N ASP A 92 11.64 -9.78 -16.08
CA ASP A 92 10.83 -10.74 -15.34
C ASP A 92 9.59 -11.12 -16.17
N PRO A 93 9.39 -12.40 -16.53
CA PRO A 93 8.27 -12.83 -17.37
C PRO A 93 6.89 -12.66 -16.71
N PHE A 94 6.85 -12.32 -15.41
CA PHE A 94 5.64 -12.03 -14.67
C PHE A 94 5.46 -10.54 -14.32
N ALA A 95 6.32 -9.63 -14.82
CA ALA A 95 6.29 -8.20 -14.50
C ALA A 95 4.87 -7.63 -14.55
N GLN A 96 4.12 -7.92 -15.61
CA GLN A 96 2.76 -7.44 -15.84
C GLN A 96 1.69 -7.94 -14.84
N CYS A 97 2.00 -8.99 -14.09
CA CYS A 97 1.10 -9.65 -13.12
C CYS A 97 1.47 -9.34 -11.66
N ILE A 98 2.61 -8.72 -11.42
CA ILE A 98 3.06 -8.38 -10.08
C ILE A 98 2.33 -7.14 -9.61
N VAL A 99 1.78 -7.23 -8.41
CA VAL A 99 1.32 -6.07 -7.64
C VAL A 99 2.51 -5.54 -6.85
N PHE A 100 2.93 -4.32 -7.14
CA PHE A 100 4.02 -3.65 -6.46
C PHE A 100 3.53 -2.95 -5.20
N ALA A 101 4.38 -3.03 -4.19
CA ALA A 101 4.24 -2.59 -2.83
C ALA A 101 5.45 -1.71 -2.49
N CYS A 102 5.51 -0.51 -3.07
CA CYS A 102 6.72 0.29 -3.03
C CYS A 102 6.42 1.75 -2.72
N GLU A 103 6.65 2.09 -1.46
CA GLU A 103 6.73 3.47 -1.00
C GLU A 103 8.12 3.77 -0.44
N SER A 104 8.57 5.01 -0.61
CA SER A 104 9.83 5.52 -0.06
C SER A 104 9.95 5.36 1.46
N PHE A 105 8.83 5.22 2.17
CA PHE A 105 8.77 5.16 3.62
C PHE A 105 8.46 3.78 4.22
N ASP A 106 8.36 2.72 3.41
CA ASP A 106 8.17 1.35 3.92
C ASP A 106 9.26 0.36 3.46
N LEU A 107 8.98 -0.53 2.49
CA LEU A 107 9.89 -1.61 2.13
C LEU A 107 11.27 -1.10 1.69
N ALA A 108 11.33 0.08 1.06
CA ALA A 108 12.60 0.66 0.61
C ALA A 108 13.52 1.01 1.78
N ARG A 109 12.95 1.54 2.88
CA ARG A 109 13.66 1.78 4.13
C ARG A 109 13.99 0.48 4.85
N TYR A 110 13.03 -0.44 4.95
CA TYR A 110 13.21 -1.74 5.59
C TYR A 110 14.38 -2.52 4.96
N ARG A 111 14.48 -2.53 3.63
CA ARG A 111 15.58 -3.21 2.89
C ARG A 111 16.85 -2.40 2.75
N ARG A 112 16.88 -1.15 3.23
CA ARG A 112 18.00 -0.19 3.06
C ARG A 112 18.37 0.03 1.59
N GLN A 113 17.39 -0.03 0.70
CA GLN A 113 17.54 0.14 -0.74
C GLN A 113 16.92 1.46 -1.24
N GLU A 114 16.39 2.29 -0.34
CA GLU A 114 15.82 3.61 -0.65
C GLU A 114 16.76 4.49 -1.49
N ALA A 115 18.05 4.55 -1.14
CA ALA A 115 19.03 5.35 -1.86
C ALA A 115 19.26 4.84 -3.30
N LEU A 116 19.23 3.52 -3.50
CA LEU A 116 19.37 2.90 -4.81
C LEU A 116 18.16 3.21 -5.69
N LEU A 117 16.94 2.97 -5.20
CA LEU A 117 15.70 3.31 -5.91
C LEU A 117 15.63 4.80 -6.23
N ARG A 118 15.92 5.67 -5.25
CA ARG A 118 15.97 7.12 -5.46
C ARG A 118 16.99 7.49 -6.54
N GLY A 119 18.18 6.90 -6.52
CA GLY A 119 19.21 7.14 -7.52
C GLY A 119 18.79 6.77 -8.94
N LEU A 120 18.12 5.61 -9.09
CA LEU A 120 17.57 5.16 -10.37
C LEU A 120 16.44 6.07 -10.86
N LEU A 121 15.48 6.39 -10.00
CA LEU A 121 14.36 7.29 -10.33
C LEU A 121 14.85 8.68 -10.74
N LEU A 122 15.71 9.32 -9.93
CA LEU A 122 16.28 10.62 -10.26
C LEU A 122 17.12 10.58 -11.54
N GLY A 123 17.81 9.47 -11.80
CA GLY A 123 18.54 9.25 -13.05
C GLY A 123 17.63 9.18 -14.27
N LEU A 124 16.48 8.51 -14.16
CA LEU A 124 15.49 8.44 -15.24
C LEU A 124 14.79 9.79 -15.45
N ILE A 125 14.51 10.53 -14.38
CA ILE A 125 13.93 11.88 -14.47
C ILE A 125 14.91 12.83 -15.17
N GLU A 126 16.19 12.83 -14.79
CA GLU A 126 17.23 13.65 -15.45
C GLU A 126 17.41 13.31 -16.92
N ASP A 127 17.34 12.03 -17.27
CA ASP A 127 17.44 11.56 -18.66
C ASP A 127 16.26 12.07 -19.50
N ALA A 128 15.07 12.16 -18.91
CA ALA A 128 13.84 12.55 -19.61
C ALA A 128 13.69 14.06 -19.81
N VAL A 129 14.15 14.90 -18.87
CA VAL A 129 13.96 16.36 -18.94
C VAL A 129 14.53 16.99 -20.23
N PRO A 130 15.77 16.67 -20.68
CA PRO A 130 16.30 17.17 -21.94
C PRO A 130 15.78 16.42 -23.17
N ALA A 131 15.29 15.19 -23.00
CA ALA A 131 14.93 14.28 -24.09
C ALA A 131 13.51 14.48 -24.63
N ALA A 132 12.77 15.49 -24.17
CA ALA A 132 11.41 15.78 -24.63
C ALA A 132 11.26 15.93 -26.16
N GLU A 133 12.35 16.15 -26.89
CA GLU A 133 12.37 16.25 -28.36
C GLU A 133 13.35 15.26 -29.06
N GLY A 134 13.86 14.23 -28.36
CA GLY A 134 14.91 13.35 -28.89
C GLY A 134 14.85 11.88 -28.44
N PRO A 135 15.67 10.99 -29.01
CA PRO A 135 15.75 9.60 -28.56
C PRO A 135 16.25 9.53 -27.10
N PRO A 136 15.85 8.50 -26.34
CA PRO A 136 16.29 8.34 -24.97
C PRO A 136 17.83 8.26 -24.88
N PRO A 137 18.44 8.83 -23.84
CA PRO A 137 19.89 8.84 -23.73
C PRO A 137 20.45 7.42 -23.52
N PRO A 138 21.73 7.19 -23.90
CA PRO A 138 22.41 5.93 -23.63
C PRO A 138 22.34 5.55 -22.14
N GLY A 139 21.92 4.31 -21.84
CA GLY A 139 21.80 3.80 -20.47
C GLY A 139 20.44 4.01 -19.79
N ALA A 140 19.49 4.72 -20.41
CA ALA A 140 18.12 4.86 -19.88
C ALA A 140 17.42 3.49 -19.76
N ARG A 141 17.61 2.60 -20.74
CA ARG A 141 17.11 1.22 -20.69
C ARG A 141 17.73 0.44 -19.54
N ASP A 142 19.05 0.49 -19.34
CA ASP A 142 19.72 -0.24 -18.25
C ASP A 142 19.20 0.20 -16.86
N LYS A 143 19.00 1.51 -16.65
CA LYS A 143 18.40 2.04 -15.40
C LYS A 143 16.97 1.54 -15.20
N SER A 144 16.19 1.48 -16.29
CA SER A 144 14.82 1.00 -16.27
C SER A 144 14.75 -0.50 -15.96
N ASP A 145 15.61 -1.30 -16.60
CA ASP A 145 15.71 -2.74 -16.36
C ASP A 145 16.10 -3.04 -14.92
N GLU A 146 17.07 -2.30 -14.37
CA GLU A 146 17.47 -2.45 -12.97
C GLU A 146 16.35 -2.03 -12.01
N LEU A 147 15.65 -0.92 -12.29
CA LEU A 147 14.52 -0.49 -11.47
C LEU A 147 13.40 -1.53 -11.46
N ILE A 148 13.00 -2.04 -12.63
CA ILE A 148 11.96 -3.07 -12.74
C ILE A 148 12.41 -4.37 -12.07
N ARG A 149 13.67 -4.79 -12.24
CA ARG A 149 14.23 -5.96 -11.57
C ARG A 149 14.15 -5.82 -10.04
N LEU A 150 14.53 -4.67 -9.51
CA LEU A 150 14.41 -4.36 -8.09
C LEU A 150 12.94 -4.43 -7.65
N LEU A 151 12.01 -3.79 -8.37
CA LEU A 151 10.59 -3.85 -8.03
C LEU A 151 10.06 -5.30 -8.02
N CYS A 152 10.39 -6.11 -9.02
CA CYS A 152 9.90 -7.49 -9.15
C CYS A 152 10.45 -8.45 -8.08
N THR A 153 11.70 -8.25 -7.67
CA THR A 153 12.39 -9.12 -6.68
C THR A 153 12.34 -8.56 -5.26
N GLY A 154 12.05 -7.27 -5.15
CA GLY A 154 12.26 -6.45 -3.97
C GLY A 154 10.99 -5.87 -3.36
N TYR A 155 9.95 -5.70 -4.17
CA TYR A 155 8.82 -4.85 -3.81
C TYR A 155 7.50 -5.39 -4.34
N SER A 156 7.40 -6.70 -4.54
CA SER A 156 6.12 -7.35 -4.84
C SER A 156 5.31 -7.57 -3.56
N LEU A 157 3.99 -7.70 -3.70
CA LEU A 157 3.05 -7.95 -2.60
C LEU A 157 3.45 -9.15 -1.72
N GLU A 158 3.97 -10.21 -2.32
CA GLU A 158 4.52 -11.38 -1.62
C GLU A 158 5.67 -11.00 -0.66
N HIS A 159 6.59 -10.13 -1.08
CA HIS A 159 7.72 -9.66 -0.29
C HIS A 159 7.30 -8.67 0.80
N TYR A 160 6.16 -8.01 0.62
CA TYR A 160 5.56 -7.16 1.63
C TYR A 160 5.02 -7.96 2.82
N TYR A 161 4.29 -9.07 2.57
CA TYR A 161 3.79 -9.93 3.65
C TYR A 161 4.87 -10.84 4.23
N ASN A 162 5.79 -11.32 3.40
CA ASN A 162 6.85 -12.24 3.79
C ASN A 162 8.21 -11.55 3.80
N ARG A 163 8.34 -10.47 4.60
CA ARG A 163 9.54 -9.61 4.64
C ARG A 163 10.84 -10.37 4.91
N ASP A 164 10.78 -11.33 5.83
CA ASP A 164 11.92 -12.13 6.29
C ASP A 164 12.03 -13.49 5.59
N ALA A 165 11.05 -13.86 4.75
CA ALA A 165 10.96 -15.18 4.13
C ALA A 165 10.86 -15.07 2.61
N SER A 166 11.97 -15.31 1.92
CA SER A 166 11.98 -15.34 0.46
C SER A 166 11.27 -16.60 -0.04
N ILE A 167 10.24 -16.44 -0.86
CA ILE A 167 9.69 -17.54 -1.66
C ILE A 167 10.73 -17.95 -2.71
N ASN A 168 10.98 -19.26 -2.86
CA ASN A 168 11.90 -19.72 -3.91
C ASN A 168 11.30 -19.49 -5.31
N ALA A 169 12.17 -19.40 -6.32
CA ALA A 169 11.76 -19.04 -7.68
C ALA A 169 10.63 -19.92 -8.24
N GLY A 170 10.72 -21.24 -8.08
CA GLY A 170 9.70 -22.16 -8.61
C GLY A 170 8.34 -22.06 -7.88
N ARG A 171 8.34 -21.73 -6.57
CA ARG A 171 7.10 -21.45 -5.85
C ARG A 171 6.50 -20.11 -6.25
N ARG A 172 7.32 -19.07 -6.45
CA ARG A 172 6.90 -17.76 -6.94
C ARG A 172 6.24 -17.87 -8.30
N GLU A 173 6.87 -18.58 -9.23
CA GLU A 173 6.35 -18.85 -10.57
C GLU A 173 4.95 -19.51 -10.53
N LYS A 174 4.79 -20.54 -9.70
CA LYS A 174 3.50 -21.20 -9.49
C LYS A 174 2.44 -20.24 -8.94
N PHE A 175 2.81 -19.46 -7.93
CA PHE A 175 1.91 -18.48 -7.34
C PHE A 175 1.47 -17.43 -8.36
N LEU A 176 2.41 -16.81 -9.09
CA LEU A 176 2.10 -15.78 -10.09
C LEU A 176 1.29 -16.33 -11.27
N THR A 177 1.51 -17.59 -11.65
CA THR A 177 0.69 -18.27 -12.66
C THR A 177 -0.75 -18.46 -12.18
N ILE A 178 -0.93 -18.94 -10.95
CA ILE A 178 -2.24 -19.07 -10.31
C ILE A 178 -2.92 -17.71 -10.14
N PHE A 179 -2.17 -16.69 -9.71
CA PHE A 179 -2.67 -15.34 -9.48
C PHE A 179 -3.12 -14.68 -10.78
N ARG A 180 -2.35 -14.83 -11.87
CA ARG A 180 -2.76 -14.38 -13.21
C ARG A 180 -4.09 -15.00 -13.61
N TYR A 181 -4.22 -16.32 -13.51
CA TYR A 181 -5.47 -17.01 -13.84
C TYR A 181 -6.64 -16.52 -12.98
N LEU A 182 -6.40 -16.35 -11.68
CA LEU A 182 -7.38 -15.82 -10.74
C LEU A 182 -7.89 -14.43 -11.14
N VAL A 183 -6.98 -13.51 -11.49
CA VAL A 183 -7.36 -12.15 -11.93
C VAL A 183 -8.18 -12.19 -13.22
N ASP A 184 -7.78 -13.01 -14.20
CA ASP A 184 -8.46 -13.12 -15.49
C ASP A 184 -9.86 -13.77 -15.40
N HIS A 185 -10.08 -14.60 -14.38
CA HIS A 185 -11.31 -15.37 -14.20
C HIS A 185 -12.11 -14.97 -12.96
N ALA A 186 -11.76 -13.86 -12.29
CA ALA A 186 -12.34 -13.49 -10.99
C ALA A 186 -13.87 -13.35 -11.01
N SER A 187 -14.47 -12.92 -12.14
CA SER A 187 -15.93 -12.77 -12.28
C SER A 187 -16.68 -14.08 -12.49
N GLN A 188 -15.99 -15.19 -12.74
CA GLN A 188 -16.61 -16.49 -13.01
C GLN A 188 -17.04 -17.18 -11.70
N ARG A 189 -17.92 -18.16 -11.81
CA ARG A 189 -18.28 -19.05 -10.68
C ARG A 189 -17.21 -20.14 -10.52
N ASP A 190 -17.10 -20.69 -9.32
CA ASP A 190 -16.24 -21.85 -9.04
C ASP A 190 -14.77 -21.64 -9.50
N VAL A 191 -14.24 -20.43 -9.29
CA VAL A 191 -12.89 -20.04 -9.77
C VAL A 191 -11.80 -20.96 -9.22
N LEU A 192 -11.95 -21.43 -7.98
CA LEU A 192 -10.99 -22.34 -7.37
C LEU A 192 -10.97 -23.70 -8.08
N GLU A 193 -12.14 -24.21 -8.46
CA GLU A 193 -12.32 -25.42 -9.26
C GLU A 193 -11.66 -25.26 -10.63
N LEU A 194 -11.89 -24.11 -11.28
CA LEU A 194 -11.32 -23.81 -12.60
C LEU A 194 -9.80 -23.77 -12.56
N ILE A 195 -9.21 -23.06 -11.59
CA ILE A 195 -7.75 -23.01 -11.41
C ILE A 195 -7.20 -24.41 -11.12
N ALA A 196 -7.86 -25.19 -10.25
CA ALA A 196 -7.43 -26.54 -9.90
C ALA A 196 -7.39 -27.46 -11.13
N ALA A 197 -8.41 -27.39 -11.98
CA ALA A 197 -8.49 -28.18 -13.22
C ALA A 197 -7.42 -27.76 -14.23
N GLU A 198 -7.28 -26.45 -14.48
CA GLU A 198 -6.34 -25.90 -15.46
C GLU A 198 -4.88 -26.13 -15.06
N GLN A 199 -4.55 -25.86 -13.80
CA GLN A 199 -3.16 -25.91 -13.31
C GLN A 199 -2.77 -27.30 -12.79
N HIS A 200 -3.67 -28.29 -12.89
CA HIS A 200 -3.49 -29.65 -12.40
C HIS A 200 -3.06 -29.73 -10.92
N TYR A 201 -3.59 -28.82 -10.09
CA TYR A 201 -3.36 -28.78 -8.65
C TYR A 201 -4.64 -29.11 -7.88
N SER A 202 -4.49 -29.60 -6.65
CA SER A 202 -5.63 -29.71 -5.75
C SER A 202 -6.08 -28.31 -5.29
N LYS A 203 -7.39 -28.14 -5.04
CA LYS A 203 -7.93 -26.91 -4.44
C LYS A 203 -7.25 -26.56 -3.12
N SER A 204 -6.96 -27.59 -2.31
CA SER A 204 -6.25 -27.43 -1.03
C SER A 204 -4.85 -26.86 -1.23
N TYR A 205 -4.08 -27.36 -2.21
CA TYR A 205 -2.77 -26.82 -2.52
C TYR A 205 -2.82 -25.33 -2.91
N ILE A 206 -3.76 -24.96 -3.80
CA ILE A 206 -3.93 -23.57 -4.23
C ILE A 206 -4.27 -22.66 -3.04
N SER A 207 -5.25 -23.05 -2.23
CA SER A 207 -5.64 -22.28 -1.05
C SER A 207 -4.50 -22.12 -0.04
N HIS A 208 -3.70 -23.17 0.19
CA HIS A 208 -2.53 -23.09 1.05
C HIS A 208 -1.45 -22.18 0.48
N LEU A 209 -1.15 -22.29 -0.82
CA LEU A 209 -0.16 -21.43 -1.47
C LEU A 209 -0.57 -19.96 -1.41
N VAL A 210 -1.83 -19.63 -1.70
CA VAL A 210 -2.33 -18.26 -1.61
C VAL A 210 -2.27 -17.74 -0.17
N LYS A 211 -2.70 -18.54 0.82
CA LYS A 211 -2.63 -18.14 2.24
C LYS A 211 -1.20 -17.90 2.71
N GLU A 212 -0.26 -18.72 2.27
CA GLU A 212 1.16 -18.56 2.61
C GLU A 212 1.77 -17.31 1.97
N VAL A 213 1.48 -17.04 0.69
CA VAL A 213 2.12 -15.94 -0.05
C VAL A 213 1.46 -14.58 0.22
N CYS A 214 0.13 -14.53 0.27
CA CYS A 214 -0.63 -13.29 0.39
C CYS A 214 -1.09 -13.01 1.84
N ALA A 215 -0.83 -13.91 2.78
CA ALA A 215 -1.34 -13.86 4.15
C ALA A 215 -2.88 -13.82 4.28
N VAL A 216 -3.62 -14.13 3.21
CA VAL A 216 -5.09 -14.13 3.17
C VAL A 216 -5.66 -15.41 2.58
N SER A 217 -6.89 -15.75 2.94
CA SER A 217 -7.54 -16.91 2.33
C SER A 217 -7.83 -16.66 0.84
N PHE A 218 -7.90 -17.75 0.06
CA PHE A 218 -8.27 -17.67 -1.37
C PHE A 218 -9.62 -16.98 -1.57
N SER A 219 -10.61 -17.31 -0.73
CA SER A 219 -11.96 -16.74 -0.81
C SER A 219 -11.94 -15.23 -0.58
N ASP A 220 -11.14 -14.77 0.37
CA ASP A 220 -11.02 -13.35 0.69
C ASP A 220 -10.28 -12.58 -0.40
N LEU A 221 -9.22 -13.17 -0.97
CA LEU A 221 -8.53 -12.60 -2.13
C LEU A 221 -9.46 -12.50 -3.35
N LEU A 222 -10.24 -13.56 -3.63
CA LEU A 222 -11.22 -13.53 -4.71
C LEU A 222 -12.30 -12.46 -4.46
N ALA A 223 -12.79 -12.35 -3.23
CA ALA A 223 -13.76 -11.31 -2.87
C ALA A 223 -13.17 -9.91 -3.09
N PHE A 224 -11.93 -9.67 -2.67
CA PHE A 224 -11.21 -8.41 -2.92
C PHE A 224 -11.14 -8.09 -4.42
N LEU A 225 -10.64 -9.01 -5.23
CA LEU A 225 -10.49 -8.80 -6.68
C LEU A 225 -11.83 -8.47 -7.35
N ARG A 226 -12.91 -9.13 -6.92
CA ARG A 226 -14.26 -8.83 -7.43
C ARG A 226 -14.75 -7.46 -6.97
N VAL A 227 -14.56 -7.07 -5.71
CA VAL A 227 -14.90 -5.72 -5.23
C VAL A 227 -14.10 -4.65 -5.97
N ALA A 228 -12.78 -4.81 -6.08
CA ALA A 228 -11.91 -3.89 -6.82
C ALA A 228 -12.36 -3.74 -8.28
N SER A 229 -12.73 -4.86 -8.94
CA SER A 229 -13.25 -4.82 -10.31
C SER A 229 -14.57 -4.06 -10.48
N SER A 230 -15.34 -3.90 -9.40
CA SER A 230 -16.60 -3.15 -9.39
C SER A 230 -16.41 -1.63 -9.38
N GLU A 231 -15.23 -1.14 -9.01
CA GLU A 231 -14.94 0.28 -8.88
C GLU A 231 -15.14 1.03 -10.21
N ARG A 232 -14.55 0.52 -11.29
CA ARG A 232 -14.69 1.11 -12.63
C ARG A 232 -16.16 1.24 -13.07
N PRO A 233 -16.97 0.16 -13.14
CA PRO A 233 -18.36 0.28 -13.56
C PRO A 233 -19.20 1.12 -12.59
N LEU A 234 -18.88 1.14 -11.29
CA LEU A 234 -19.55 2.03 -10.33
C LEU A 234 -19.38 3.52 -10.67
N LEU A 235 -18.20 3.92 -11.15
CA LEU A 235 -17.89 5.31 -11.45
C LEU A 235 -18.28 5.71 -12.88
N THR A 236 -18.06 4.80 -13.84
CA THR A 236 -18.16 5.08 -15.28
C THR A 236 -19.52 4.76 -15.89
N THR A 237 -20.43 4.09 -15.16
CA THR A 237 -21.75 3.70 -15.67
C THR A 237 -22.86 4.08 -14.69
N ASP A 238 -24.10 4.09 -15.16
CA ASP A 238 -25.30 4.28 -14.33
C ASP A 238 -25.97 2.97 -13.92
N GLY A 239 -25.28 1.83 -14.10
CA GLY A 239 -25.78 0.52 -13.70
C GLY A 239 -26.15 0.47 -12.21
N THR A 240 -27.14 -0.32 -11.87
CA THR A 240 -27.53 -0.51 -10.46
C THR A 240 -26.42 -1.24 -9.70
N VAL A 241 -26.34 -1.06 -8.39
CA VAL A 241 -25.39 -1.78 -7.54
C VAL A 241 -25.57 -3.31 -7.67
N HIS A 242 -26.81 -3.75 -7.90
CA HIS A 242 -27.14 -5.16 -8.15
C HIS A 242 -26.57 -5.70 -9.47
N GLU A 243 -26.75 -4.97 -10.58
CA GLU A 243 -26.21 -5.38 -11.89
C GLU A 243 -24.68 -5.40 -11.88
N ILE A 244 -24.07 -4.40 -11.26
CA ILE A 244 -22.61 -4.30 -11.16
C ILE A 244 -22.05 -5.43 -10.30
N SER A 245 -22.64 -5.71 -9.14
CA SER A 245 -22.17 -6.80 -8.27
C SER A 245 -22.27 -8.17 -8.96
N ALA A 246 -23.38 -8.41 -9.67
CA ALA A 246 -23.58 -9.63 -10.46
C ALA A 246 -22.55 -9.75 -11.58
N ALA A 247 -22.26 -8.66 -12.31
CA ALA A 247 -21.25 -8.64 -13.37
C ALA A 247 -19.82 -8.88 -12.84
N CYS A 248 -19.55 -8.52 -11.57
CA CYS A 248 -18.29 -8.78 -10.90
C CYS A 248 -18.22 -10.19 -10.28
N GLY A 249 -19.22 -11.05 -10.46
CA GLY A 249 -19.20 -12.43 -10.01
C GLY A 249 -19.74 -12.68 -8.59
N PHE A 250 -20.39 -11.69 -7.97
CA PHE A 250 -21.09 -11.92 -6.71
C PHE A 250 -22.47 -12.57 -6.95
N SER A 251 -22.76 -13.64 -6.21
CA SER A 251 -24.07 -14.31 -6.23
C SER A 251 -25.10 -13.65 -5.32
N ASP A 252 -24.66 -12.79 -4.39
CA ASP A 252 -25.48 -12.17 -3.37
C ASP A 252 -25.08 -10.71 -3.17
N LEU A 253 -26.06 -9.80 -3.33
CA LEU A 253 -25.84 -8.36 -3.21
C LEU A 253 -25.45 -7.95 -1.78
N LYS A 254 -25.98 -8.63 -0.76
CA LYS A 254 -25.68 -8.32 0.64
C LYS A 254 -24.22 -8.64 0.96
N TYR A 255 -23.71 -9.75 0.46
CA TYR A 255 -22.30 -10.12 0.56
C TYR A 255 -21.41 -9.12 -0.17
N PHE A 256 -21.73 -8.76 -1.42
CA PHE A 256 -21.01 -7.71 -2.13
C PHE A 256 -20.96 -6.40 -1.34
N THR A 257 -22.10 -5.94 -0.85
CA THR A 257 -22.18 -4.65 -0.13
C THR A 257 -21.36 -4.68 1.14
N ARG A 258 -21.41 -5.78 1.91
CA ARG A 258 -20.58 -5.98 3.10
C ARG A 258 -19.10 -5.94 2.73
N SER A 259 -18.67 -6.77 1.76
CA SER A 259 -17.28 -6.79 1.31
C SER A 259 -16.84 -5.41 0.81
N PHE A 260 -17.65 -4.71 0.02
CA PHE A 260 -17.32 -3.37 -0.45
C PHE A 260 -17.10 -2.39 0.72
N VAL A 261 -17.97 -2.42 1.74
CA VAL A 261 -17.81 -1.58 2.93
C VAL A 261 -16.58 -1.98 3.75
N ASP A 262 -16.29 -3.28 3.85
CA ASP A 262 -15.10 -3.78 4.56
C ASP A 262 -13.80 -3.24 3.93
N TRP A 263 -13.77 -3.12 2.60
CA TRP A 263 -12.60 -2.66 1.84
C TRP A 263 -12.55 -1.14 1.63
N PHE A 264 -13.65 -0.51 1.22
CA PHE A 264 -13.71 0.89 0.81
C PHE A 264 -14.24 1.82 1.91
N HIS A 265 -14.65 1.27 3.06
CA HIS A 265 -15.15 1.98 4.24
C HIS A 265 -16.38 2.87 4.01
N GLN A 266 -17.03 2.71 2.85
CA GLN A 266 -18.27 3.39 2.46
C GLN A 266 -19.10 2.44 1.58
N SER A 267 -20.41 2.66 1.48
CA SER A 267 -21.24 1.84 0.60
C SER A 267 -20.94 2.13 -0.89
N PRO A 268 -21.23 1.19 -1.81
CA PRO A 268 -21.03 1.39 -3.26
C PRO A 268 -21.72 2.66 -3.81
N THR A 269 -22.91 2.98 -3.28
CA THR A 269 -23.68 4.17 -3.66
C THR A 269 -23.00 5.46 -3.18
N GLU A 270 -22.50 5.45 -1.94
CA GLU A 270 -21.74 6.59 -1.40
C GLU A 270 -20.44 6.79 -2.16
N TYR A 271 -19.72 5.70 -2.46
CA TYR A 271 -18.51 5.69 -3.28
C TYR A 271 -18.74 6.36 -4.63
N ARG A 272 -19.78 5.94 -5.35
CA ARG A 272 -20.16 6.53 -6.64
C ARG A 272 -20.40 8.04 -6.50
N ARG A 273 -21.15 8.45 -5.46
CA ARG A 273 -21.53 9.85 -5.26
C ARG A 273 -20.32 10.73 -4.92
N SER A 274 -19.38 10.24 -4.12
CA SER A 274 -18.20 11.00 -3.67
C SER A 274 -17.11 11.10 -4.74
N LEU A 275 -16.87 10.01 -5.49
CA LEU A 275 -15.74 9.94 -6.43
C LEU A 275 -16.11 10.31 -7.88
N ARG A 276 -17.38 10.21 -8.30
CA ARG A 276 -17.77 10.61 -9.67
C ARG A 276 -17.45 12.09 -9.99
N PRO A 277 -17.64 13.06 -9.08
CA PRO A 277 -17.19 14.44 -9.32
C PRO A 277 -15.67 14.55 -9.53
N LYS A 278 -14.86 13.76 -8.80
CA LYS A 278 -13.40 13.71 -8.97
C LYS A 278 -12.99 13.10 -10.32
N MET A 279 -13.79 12.20 -10.87
CA MET A 279 -13.57 11.65 -12.23
C MET A 279 -13.86 12.67 -13.33
N LEU A 280 -14.87 13.52 -13.13
CA LEU A 280 -15.37 14.46 -14.12
C LEU A 280 -14.69 15.84 -14.08
N ARG A 281 -13.86 16.12 -13.07
CA ARG A 281 -13.10 17.38 -13.01
C ARG A 281 -12.01 17.41 -14.08
N ASP A 282 -11.56 18.62 -14.41
CA ASP A 282 -10.40 18.82 -15.28
C ASP A 282 -9.09 18.71 -14.49
N ASN A 283 -8.01 18.42 -15.22
CA ASN A 283 -6.66 18.44 -14.67
C ASN A 283 -6.18 19.90 -14.51
N GLU A 284 -5.62 20.22 -13.35
CA GLU A 284 -4.88 21.45 -13.09
C GLU A 284 -3.40 21.11 -13.03
N ILE A 285 -2.79 20.93 -14.20
CA ILE A 285 -1.37 20.59 -14.36
C ILE A 285 -0.71 21.67 -15.20
N SER A 286 0.51 22.07 -14.82
CA SER A 286 1.30 23.03 -15.59
C SER A 286 2.73 22.55 -15.78
N ALA A 287 3.29 22.85 -16.96
CA ALA A 287 4.65 22.49 -17.29
C ALA A 287 5.65 23.27 -16.42
N ILE A 288 6.73 22.61 -16.00
CA ILE A 288 7.87 23.23 -15.33
C ILE A 288 9.02 23.35 -16.33
N SER A 289 9.75 24.47 -16.30
CA SER A 289 10.92 24.63 -17.17
C SER A 289 11.96 23.54 -16.90
N GLY A 290 12.60 23.02 -17.95
CA GLY A 290 13.63 21.98 -17.79
C GLY A 290 14.78 22.41 -16.85
N HIS A 291 15.15 23.69 -16.84
CA HIS A 291 16.14 24.23 -15.88
C HIS A 291 15.69 24.09 -14.43
N GLU A 292 14.43 24.44 -14.12
CA GLU A 292 13.88 24.31 -12.77
C GLU A 292 13.74 22.83 -12.35
N ALA A 293 13.31 21.97 -13.28
CA ALA A 293 13.23 20.53 -13.05
C ALA A 293 14.62 19.96 -12.71
N LEU A 294 15.65 20.25 -13.51
CA LEU A 294 17.02 19.80 -13.25
C LEU A 294 17.60 20.37 -11.95
N ARG A 295 17.27 21.63 -11.60
CA ARG A 295 17.68 22.23 -10.32
C ARG A 295 17.11 21.45 -9.13
N LEU A 296 15.81 21.16 -9.16
CA LEU A 296 15.13 20.39 -8.11
C LEU A 296 15.67 18.96 -8.03
N VAL A 297 15.87 18.29 -9.16
CA VAL A 297 16.44 16.93 -9.16
C VAL A 297 17.87 16.94 -8.58
N GLY A 298 18.69 17.93 -8.94
CA GLY A 298 20.02 18.12 -8.37
C GLY A 298 20.02 18.36 -6.85
N GLU A 299 18.99 19.03 -6.31
CA GLU A 299 18.77 19.16 -4.86
C GLU A 299 18.49 17.83 -4.19
N HIS A 300 17.65 16.99 -4.81
CA HIS A 300 17.33 15.67 -4.27
C HIS A 300 18.49 14.69 -4.39
N ARG A 301 19.33 14.77 -5.42
CA ARG A 301 20.57 13.96 -5.51
C ARG A 301 21.54 14.23 -4.37
N ARG A 302 21.57 15.46 -3.85
CA ARG A 302 22.41 15.82 -2.69
C ARG A 302 21.85 15.27 -1.37
N ARG A 303 20.59 14.85 -1.33
CA ARG A 303 19.96 14.24 -0.15
C ARG A 303 20.26 12.74 -0.14
N VAL A 304 21.17 12.31 0.73
CA VAL A 304 21.57 10.90 0.87
C VAL A 304 20.51 10.07 1.62
N ALA A 305 19.61 10.72 2.39
CA ALA A 305 18.51 10.09 3.11
C ALA A 305 17.25 10.98 3.10
N SER A 306 16.06 10.37 3.25
CA SER A 306 14.81 11.12 3.49
C SER A 306 14.93 11.99 4.75
N PRO A 307 14.38 13.22 4.75
CA PRO A 307 14.55 14.17 5.85
C PRO A 307 13.81 13.79 7.15
N ASP A 308 12.82 12.89 7.09
CA ASP A 308 12.00 12.52 8.25
C ASP A 308 12.10 11.02 8.60
N GLU A 309 12.54 10.75 9.84
CA GLU A 309 12.62 9.42 10.46
C GLU A 309 11.32 9.03 11.20
N GLY A 310 10.31 9.90 11.19
CA GLY A 310 8.98 9.61 11.75
C GLY A 310 8.30 8.41 11.08
N PRO A 311 7.52 7.60 11.83
CA PRO A 311 6.74 6.52 11.25
C PRO A 311 5.66 7.08 10.31
N LYS A 312 5.75 6.73 9.02
CA LYS A 312 4.68 6.94 8.04
C LYS A 312 3.93 5.63 7.81
N LEU A 313 2.60 5.71 7.68
CA LEU A 313 1.77 4.53 7.42
C LEU A 313 2.02 4.04 6.00
N SER A 314 2.50 2.80 5.84
CA SER A 314 2.59 2.13 4.54
C SER A 314 1.20 1.93 3.95
N ILE A 315 1.06 2.21 2.66
CA ILE A 315 -0.21 2.26 1.91
C ILE A 315 -0.43 0.99 1.08
N THR A 316 0.64 0.20 0.88
CA THR A 316 0.55 -1.14 0.29
C THR A 316 -0.54 -1.91 1.03
N PRO A 317 -1.48 -2.60 0.35
CA PRO A 317 -2.78 -2.99 0.88
C PRO A 317 -2.72 -3.43 2.34
N LEU A 318 -2.93 -2.47 3.23
CA LEU A 318 -3.15 -2.75 4.65
C LEU A 318 -4.40 -3.60 4.82
N LEU A 319 -5.28 -3.57 3.83
CA LEU A 319 -6.58 -4.21 3.84
C LEU A 319 -6.51 -5.73 3.65
N LEU A 320 -5.48 -6.28 2.97
CA LEU A 320 -5.22 -7.72 2.98
C LEU A 320 -4.71 -8.19 4.37
N LYS A 321 -4.14 -7.31 5.22
CA LYS A 321 -3.78 -7.65 6.61
C LYS A 321 -4.99 -7.86 7.52
N ASN A 322 -6.18 -7.42 7.10
CA ASN A 322 -7.41 -7.51 7.89
C ASN A 322 -8.25 -8.76 7.58
N LEU A 323 -7.76 -9.66 6.72
CA LEU A 323 -8.46 -10.90 6.35
C LEU A 323 -7.83 -12.11 7.02
N GLY A 324 -8.22 -12.30 8.27
CA GLY A 324 -7.95 -13.50 9.03
C GLY A 324 -8.66 -13.39 10.37
N SER A 325 -9.09 -14.52 10.94
CA SER A 325 -9.42 -14.53 12.35
C SER A 325 -8.13 -14.14 13.10
N ARG A 326 -8.21 -13.19 14.05
CA ARG A 326 -7.07 -12.81 14.91
C ARG A 326 -6.35 -14.02 15.51
N THR A 327 -7.10 -15.10 15.73
CA THR A 327 -6.62 -16.41 16.21
C THR A 327 -5.57 -17.03 15.29
N ASP A 328 -5.73 -16.96 13.97
CA ASP A 328 -4.79 -17.54 13.00
C ASP A 328 -3.40 -16.85 13.06
N LEU A 329 -3.38 -15.53 13.28
CA LEU A 329 -2.14 -14.76 13.44
C LEU A 329 -1.42 -15.15 14.74
N PHE A 330 -2.15 -15.24 15.85
CA PHE A 330 -1.57 -15.62 17.14
C PHE A 330 -1.16 -17.09 17.18
N ASP A 331 -1.88 -17.99 16.52
CA ASP A 331 -1.52 -19.41 16.41
C ASP A 331 -0.28 -19.61 15.54
N ALA A 332 -0.12 -18.86 14.44
CA ALA A 332 1.08 -18.89 13.62
C ALA A 332 2.33 -18.37 14.37
N ILE A 333 2.16 -17.35 15.22
CA ILE A 333 3.24 -16.83 16.09
C ILE A 333 3.62 -17.86 17.17
N ARG A 334 2.63 -18.55 17.76
CA ARG A 334 2.84 -19.60 18.78
C ARG A 334 3.43 -20.88 18.20
N ALA A 335 3.19 -21.18 16.92
CA ALA A 335 3.62 -22.40 16.26
C ALA A 335 5.06 -22.37 15.71
N ARG A 336 5.76 -21.21 15.73
CA ARG A 336 7.19 -21.18 15.41
C ARG A 336 7.98 -21.85 16.54
N PRO A 337 8.68 -22.98 16.30
CA PRO A 337 9.58 -23.51 17.30
C PRO A 337 10.72 -22.51 17.50
N ALA A 338 11.14 -22.35 18.75
CA ALA A 338 12.39 -21.66 19.07
C ALA A 338 13.54 -22.51 18.51
N GLU A 339 13.93 -22.31 17.25
CA GLU A 339 15.14 -22.93 16.75
C GLU A 339 16.35 -22.29 17.44
N PRO A 340 17.26 -23.08 18.04
CA PRO A 340 18.52 -22.57 18.53
C PRO A 340 19.34 -22.14 17.30
N GLY A 341 19.45 -20.82 17.10
CA GLY A 341 20.31 -20.27 16.07
C GLY A 341 21.75 -20.81 16.16
N PRO A 342 22.48 -20.86 15.04
CA PRO A 342 23.84 -21.37 15.03
C PRO A 342 24.73 -20.56 16.00
N PRO A 343 25.75 -21.18 16.62
CA PRO A 343 26.58 -20.50 17.60
C PRO A 343 27.27 -19.31 16.94
N ALA A 344 27.04 -18.12 17.51
CA ALA A 344 27.55 -16.87 17.02
C ALA A 344 29.08 -16.90 16.92
N THR A 345 29.62 -16.98 15.70
CA THR A 345 31.03 -16.66 15.47
C THR A 345 31.21 -15.16 15.65
N ALA A 346 31.96 -14.80 16.68
CA ALA A 346 32.30 -13.44 17.02
C ALA A 346 33.13 -12.77 15.91
N LYS A 347 32.45 -12.10 14.95
CA LYS A 347 32.96 -11.00 14.11
C LYS A 347 31.86 -10.48 13.18
N SER A 348 30.92 -9.73 13.76
CA SER A 348 30.17 -8.64 13.12
C SER A 348 29.13 -8.17 14.14
N ARG A 349 29.58 -7.41 15.14
CA ARG A 349 28.65 -6.49 15.83
C ARG A 349 28.51 -5.27 14.92
N GLN A 350 27.81 -5.43 13.80
CA GLN A 350 27.14 -4.30 13.18
C GLN A 350 25.95 -3.98 14.07
N THR A 351 26.01 -2.84 14.73
CA THR A 351 24.91 -2.29 15.52
C THR A 351 23.69 -2.14 14.62
N LEU A 352 22.74 -3.06 14.78
CA LEU A 352 21.36 -2.95 14.31
C LEU A 352 20.81 -1.58 14.75
N SER A 353 20.08 -0.90 13.86
CA SER A 353 19.36 0.32 14.23
C SER A 353 18.39 -0.01 15.37
N ALA A 354 18.22 0.93 16.30
CA ALA A 354 17.37 0.79 17.48
C ALA A 354 15.85 0.84 17.16
N THR A 355 15.45 1.09 15.91
CA THR A 355 14.05 1.36 15.54
C THR A 355 13.33 0.11 15.00
N LYS A 356 12.34 -0.36 15.76
CA LYS A 356 11.49 -1.52 15.44
C LYS A 356 10.33 -1.13 14.49
N HIS A 357 9.98 -1.97 13.51
CA HIS A 357 8.86 -1.73 12.57
C HIS A 357 7.49 -1.70 13.28
N LEU A 358 6.64 -0.70 12.99
CA LEU A 358 5.31 -0.60 13.60
C LEU A 358 4.30 -1.56 12.96
N VAL A 359 3.66 -2.37 13.79
CA VAL A 359 2.57 -3.26 13.36
C VAL A 359 1.25 -2.68 13.88
N PRO A 360 0.39 -2.12 13.00
CA PRO A 360 -0.89 -1.58 13.42
C PRO A 360 -1.84 -2.71 13.87
N ILE A 361 -2.47 -2.52 15.02
CA ILE A 361 -3.42 -3.44 15.62
C ILE A 361 -4.64 -2.64 16.02
N ARG A 362 -5.76 -2.83 15.34
CA ARG A 362 -7.01 -2.18 15.72
C ARG A 362 -7.42 -2.64 17.13
N VAL A 363 -7.90 -1.71 17.94
CA VAL A 363 -8.36 -1.98 19.31
C VAL A 363 -9.81 -1.58 19.41
N ASP A 364 -10.68 -2.55 19.70
CA ASP A 364 -12.06 -2.31 20.07
C ASP A 364 -12.34 -2.72 21.53
N LYS A 365 -13.57 -2.45 21.99
CA LYS A 365 -13.97 -2.75 23.36
C LYS A 365 -13.95 -4.26 23.64
N ALA A 366 -14.36 -5.09 22.68
CA ALA A 366 -14.40 -6.54 22.86
C ALA A 366 -12.98 -7.12 23.02
N ASP A 367 -12.00 -6.55 22.30
CA ASP A 367 -10.58 -6.92 22.43
C ASP A 367 -10.03 -6.63 23.83
N LEU A 368 -10.39 -5.48 24.40
CA LEU A 368 -9.97 -5.09 25.75
C LEU A 368 -10.67 -5.87 26.85
N ASP A 369 -11.93 -6.25 26.63
CA ASP A 369 -12.71 -7.05 27.58
C ASP A 369 -12.17 -8.49 27.66
N ALA A 370 -11.82 -9.08 26.51
CA ALA A 370 -11.29 -10.43 26.41
C ALA A 370 -9.84 -10.58 26.92
N GLY A 371 -9.05 -9.51 26.95
CA GLY A 371 -7.71 -9.45 27.56
C GLY A 371 -6.56 -10.01 26.71
N TYR A 372 -6.84 -10.92 25.77
CA TYR A 372 -5.82 -11.59 24.93
C TYR A 372 -4.92 -10.64 24.13
N LEU A 373 -5.45 -9.48 23.71
CA LEU A 373 -4.69 -8.48 22.97
C LEU A 373 -3.46 -8.03 23.78
N ILE A 374 -3.70 -7.71 25.04
CA ILE A 374 -2.72 -7.09 25.94
C ILE A 374 -1.66 -8.11 26.36
N ASP A 375 -2.10 -9.35 26.63
CA ASP A 375 -1.21 -10.47 26.95
C ASP A 375 -0.28 -10.81 25.76
N GLY A 376 -0.76 -10.62 24.53
CA GLY A 376 0.00 -10.87 23.30
C GLY A 376 1.08 -9.83 23.00
N LEU A 377 0.95 -8.58 23.50
CA LEU A 377 1.87 -7.49 23.17
C LEU A 377 3.30 -7.75 23.65
N ALA A 378 3.49 -8.49 24.74
CA ALA A 378 4.83 -8.86 25.23
C ALA A 378 5.63 -9.71 24.22
N SER A 379 4.95 -10.39 23.29
CA SER A 379 5.61 -11.19 22.25
C SER A 379 6.36 -10.32 21.22
N PHE A 380 6.00 -9.04 21.10
CA PHE A 380 6.68 -8.10 20.22
C PHE A 380 8.10 -7.77 20.68
N ASP A 381 8.43 -8.00 21.96
CA ASP A 381 9.80 -7.83 22.44
C ASP A 381 10.77 -8.88 21.90
N GLN A 382 10.25 -9.99 21.39
CA GLN A 382 11.03 -11.12 20.87
C GLN A 382 11.27 -11.03 19.35
N ILE A 383 10.69 -10.04 18.68
CA ILE A 383 10.77 -9.82 17.24
C ILE A 383 11.16 -8.36 16.93
N ASN A 384 11.71 -8.08 15.74
CA ASN A 384 12.19 -6.74 15.37
C ASN A 384 11.04 -5.77 14.96
N THR A 385 9.94 -5.79 15.72
CA THR A 385 8.71 -5.01 15.46
C THR A 385 8.15 -4.43 16.76
N LYS A 386 7.44 -3.31 16.68
CA LYS A 386 6.78 -2.64 17.80
C LYS A 386 5.28 -2.55 17.52
N PRO A 387 4.40 -2.87 18.48
CA PRO A 387 2.97 -2.78 18.25
C PRO A 387 2.53 -1.31 18.18
N CYS A 388 1.59 -1.03 17.28
CA CYS A 388 0.90 0.24 17.14
C CYS A 388 -0.60 0.02 17.34
N LEU A 389 -1.13 0.39 18.50
CA LEU A 389 -2.54 0.22 18.85
C LEU A 389 -3.38 1.30 18.19
N VAL A 390 -4.27 0.93 17.28
CA VAL A 390 -5.11 1.86 16.53
C VAL A 390 -6.51 1.87 17.12
N VAL A 391 -6.88 2.97 17.75
CA VAL A 391 -8.22 3.26 18.27
C VAL A 391 -8.96 4.09 17.24
N GLU A 392 -10.14 3.65 16.81
CA GLU A 392 -10.98 4.46 15.92
C GLU A 392 -11.82 5.46 16.71
N TYR A 393 -11.85 6.69 16.22
CA TYR A 393 -12.70 7.74 16.75
C TYR A 393 -14.15 7.48 16.35
N GLY A 394 -15.01 7.34 17.36
CA GLY A 394 -16.47 7.29 17.20
C GLY A 394 -17.09 8.59 17.71
N THR A 395 -17.54 8.58 18.96
CA THR A 395 -17.90 9.81 19.68
C THR A 395 -16.84 10.11 20.73
N LYS A 396 -16.69 11.38 21.13
CA LYS A 396 -15.78 11.78 22.23
C LYS A 396 -15.93 10.88 23.46
N ALA A 397 -17.17 10.67 23.93
CA ALA A 397 -17.44 9.89 25.14
C ALA A 397 -17.09 8.40 24.97
N ALA A 398 -17.48 7.78 23.85
CA ALA A 398 -17.19 6.37 23.60
C ALA A 398 -15.68 6.12 23.44
N THR A 399 -15.01 7.03 22.73
CA THR A 399 -13.57 6.94 22.48
C THR A 399 -12.78 7.15 23.77
N ALA A 400 -13.14 8.14 24.60
CA ALA A 400 -12.50 8.37 25.90
C ALA A 400 -12.61 7.15 26.83
N ALA A 401 -13.80 6.54 26.91
CA ALA A 401 -14.00 5.32 27.72
C ALA A 401 -13.17 4.12 27.22
N LEU A 402 -13.00 4.01 25.90
CA LEU A 402 -12.18 2.97 25.30
C LEU A 402 -10.69 3.19 25.59
N VAL A 403 -10.21 4.42 25.49
CA VAL A 403 -8.83 4.81 25.80
C VAL A 403 -8.53 4.64 27.30
N GLU A 404 -9.46 4.94 28.18
CA GLU A 404 -9.35 4.70 29.63
C GLU A 404 -9.21 3.20 29.95
N THR A 405 -10.04 2.37 29.29
CA THR A 405 -9.95 0.92 29.41
C THR A 405 -8.59 0.42 28.91
N LEU A 406 -8.11 0.95 27.78
CA LEU A 406 -6.82 0.61 27.20
C LEU A 406 -5.66 0.98 28.15
N ALA A 407 -5.66 2.20 28.70
CA ALA A 407 -4.66 2.67 29.66
C ALA A 407 -4.60 1.78 30.91
N THR A 408 -5.78 1.41 31.44
CA THR A 408 -5.90 0.52 32.60
C THR A 408 -5.34 -0.87 32.32
N ARG A 409 -5.49 -1.37 31.10
CA ARG A 409 -4.95 -2.69 30.73
C ARG A 409 -3.45 -2.63 30.47
N LEU A 410 -2.96 -1.60 29.77
CA LEU A 410 -1.54 -1.42 29.50
C LEU A 410 -0.72 -1.22 30.78
N SER A 411 -1.22 -0.46 31.75
CA SER A 411 -0.55 -0.29 33.05
C SER A 411 -0.42 -1.59 33.86
N ARG A 412 -1.30 -2.57 33.62
CA ARG A 412 -1.25 -3.90 34.25
C ARG A 412 -0.35 -4.89 33.51
N ALA A 413 0.03 -4.58 32.28
CA ALA A 413 0.85 -5.44 31.44
C ALA A 413 2.29 -4.92 31.38
N SER A 414 3.27 -5.82 31.50
CA SER A 414 4.68 -5.45 31.37
C SER A 414 5.09 -5.31 29.89
N VAL A 415 4.42 -4.41 29.17
CA VAL A 415 4.64 -4.17 27.73
C VAL A 415 5.51 -2.93 27.54
N SER A 416 6.49 -3.00 26.64
CA SER A 416 7.34 -1.87 26.29
C SER A 416 6.57 -0.82 25.47
N ASP A 417 6.14 0.26 26.13
CA ASP A 417 5.65 1.55 25.59
C ASP A 417 5.05 1.48 24.15
N PRO A 418 3.85 0.92 23.97
CA PRO A 418 3.26 0.73 22.64
C PRO A 418 2.97 2.08 21.98
N VAL A 419 3.12 2.16 20.66
CA VAL A 419 2.63 3.34 19.93
C VAL A 419 1.11 3.27 19.91
N ILE A 420 0.41 4.39 20.13
CA ILE A 420 -1.06 4.43 20.13
C ILE A 420 -1.52 5.52 19.18
N TRP A 421 -2.36 5.14 18.22
CA TRP A 421 -2.96 6.02 17.25
C TRP A 421 -4.45 6.15 17.49
N LEU A 422 -4.95 7.38 17.45
CA LEU A 422 -6.38 7.69 17.41
C LEU A 422 -6.76 8.08 15.99
N ALA A 423 -7.28 7.13 15.24
CA ALA A 423 -7.66 7.28 13.84
C ALA A 423 -9.05 7.95 13.73
N TYR A 424 -9.19 9.01 12.95
CA TYR A 424 -10.46 9.71 12.73
C TYR A 424 -10.68 10.01 11.25
N ARG A 425 -11.93 10.08 10.80
CA ARG A 425 -12.29 10.08 9.37
C ARG A 425 -12.61 11.45 8.80
N ALA A 426 -13.08 12.38 9.63
CA ALA A 426 -13.49 13.70 9.15
C ALA A 426 -12.79 14.83 9.89
N VAL A 427 -12.45 15.90 9.18
CA VAL A 427 -11.81 17.10 9.77
C VAL A 427 -12.67 17.72 10.88
N HIS A 428 -14.01 17.60 10.80
CA HIS A 428 -14.90 18.12 11.84
C HIS A 428 -14.82 17.32 13.16
N ASP A 429 -14.31 16.09 13.13
CA ASP A 429 -14.06 15.30 14.35
C ASP A 429 -12.80 15.75 15.09
N ARG A 430 -11.95 16.58 14.46
CA ARG A 430 -10.64 16.99 14.99
C ARG A 430 -10.73 17.57 16.40
N VAL A 431 -11.73 18.41 16.67
CA VAL A 431 -11.92 19.02 17.99
C VAL A 431 -12.14 17.95 19.04
N GLY A 432 -13.04 16.99 18.77
CA GLY A 432 -13.32 15.90 19.71
C GLY A 432 -12.16 14.92 19.85
N VAL A 433 -11.35 14.74 18.80
CA VAL A 433 -10.11 13.94 18.82
C VAL A 433 -9.06 14.61 19.69
N ASP A 434 -8.81 15.90 19.52
CA ASP A 434 -7.84 16.66 20.31
C ASP A 434 -8.20 16.66 21.79
N GLU A 435 -9.49 16.73 22.13
CA GLU A 435 -9.96 16.61 23.50
C GLU A 435 -9.71 15.22 24.09
N VAL A 436 -9.86 14.14 23.31
CA VAL A 436 -9.55 12.77 23.76
C VAL A 436 -8.04 12.58 23.92
N VAL A 437 -7.23 13.12 23.01
CA VAL A 437 -5.76 13.09 23.11
C VAL A 437 -5.29 13.85 24.35
N ALA A 438 -5.84 15.05 24.59
CA ALA A 438 -5.53 15.84 25.79
C ALA A 438 -5.90 15.08 27.07
N TYR A 439 -7.11 14.51 27.12
CA TYR A 439 -7.56 13.67 28.24
C TYR A 439 -6.64 12.46 28.48
N ALA A 440 -6.24 11.76 27.42
CA ALA A 440 -5.33 10.61 27.53
C ALA A 440 -3.96 11.02 28.10
N ALA A 441 -3.42 12.16 27.66
CA ALA A 441 -2.15 12.66 28.13
C ALA A 441 -2.22 13.16 29.59
N THR A 442 -3.24 13.94 29.96
CA THR A 442 -3.32 14.58 31.28
C THR A 442 -3.84 13.64 32.37
N GLU A 443 -4.90 12.88 32.08
CA GLU A 443 -5.59 12.07 33.10
C GLU A 443 -5.06 10.63 33.15
N LEU A 444 -4.60 10.09 32.02
CA LEU A 444 -4.20 8.68 31.91
C LEU A 444 -2.70 8.48 31.75
N SER A 445 -1.91 9.57 31.62
CA SER A 445 -0.48 9.52 31.30
C SER A 445 -0.16 8.65 30.07
N LEU A 446 -1.07 8.64 29.09
CA LEU A 446 -0.99 7.80 27.90
C LEU A 446 -0.75 8.69 26.67
N ALA A 447 0.37 8.46 25.97
CA ALA A 447 0.66 9.17 24.73
C ALA A 447 -0.18 8.58 23.58
N VAL A 448 -1.06 9.41 23.01
CA VAL A 448 -1.92 9.04 21.89
C VAL A 448 -1.68 10.02 20.75
N GLN A 449 -1.37 9.51 19.56
CA GLN A 449 -1.15 10.32 18.37
C GLN A 449 -2.43 10.36 17.53
N PRO A 450 -3.01 11.54 17.25
CA PRO A 450 -4.17 11.63 16.38
C PRO A 450 -3.75 11.46 14.91
N ILE A 451 -4.42 10.57 14.18
CA ILE A 451 -4.16 10.28 12.77
C ILE A 451 -5.45 10.49 11.97
N LEU A 452 -5.44 11.43 11.02
CA LEU A 452 -6.54 11.56 10.07
C LEU A 452 -6.42 10.40 9.06
N MET A 453 -7.42 9.53 9.02
CA MET A 453 -7.56 8.43 8.06
C MET A 453 -8.87 8.63 7.31
N PRO A 454 -8.87 9.50 6.28
CA PRO A 454 -10.08 10.01 5.64
C PRO A 454 -10.79 9.02 4.71
#